data_AF-A0A1F9VI33-F1
#
_entry.id   AF-A0A1F9VI33-F1
#
_cell.length_a   1.000
_cell.length_b   1.000
_cell.length_c   1.000
_cell.angle_alpha   90.00
_cell.angle_beta   90.00
_cell.angle_gamma   90.00
#
_symmetry.space_group_name_H-M   'P 1'
#
loop_
_entity.id
_entity.type
_entity.pdbx_description
1 polymer ?
#
loop_
_entity_poly.entity_id
_entity_poly.type
_entity_poly.pdbx_seq_one_letter_code
_entity_poly.pdbx_strand_id
1 'polypeptide(L)'
;DQVLEVFKRINEEDWVLCSWRSHYQCLLKGVPKERLKSDILAGRSISLCYKDYRVVSSGIVTGVLPIAVGIALDIKRRGGKNKVYCFMGDMTSESGVAHECIKYSVNKKLPIHFIVEDNAKSVCTLTRETWGLDKLTYEGASDEYVTYYRYDLSKYPHAGSGARIQF
;
A
#
# COMPACT_ATOMS: atom_id res chain seq x y z
N ASP A 1 -8.52 -10.18 7.87
CA ASP A 1 -9.31 -9.38 8.84
C ASP A 1 -8.83 -7.94 8.96
N GLN A 2 -7.56 -7.68 9.30
CA GLN A 2 -7.04 -6.31 9.45
C GLN A 2 -7.23 -5.41 8.22
N VAL A 3 -6.95 -5.91 7.02
CA VAL A 3 -7.18 -5.14 5.78
C VAL A 3 -8.67 -4.79 5.57
N LEU A 4 -9.59 -5.67 5.98
CA LEU A 4 -11.02 -5.40 5.88
C LEU A 4 -11.42 -4.27 6.85
N GLU A 5 -10.84 -4.22 8.05
CA GLU A 5 -11.04 -3.12 9.00
C GLU A 5 -10.53 -1.78 8.45
N VAL A 6 -9.39 -1.77 7.74
CA VAL A 6 -8.90 -0.58 7.04
C VAL A 6 -9.91 -0.15 5.99
N PHE A 7 -10.41 -1.08 5.18
CA PHE A 7 -11.34 -0.80 4.08
C PHE A 7 -12.72 -0.31 4.53
N LYS A 8 -13.17 -0.64 5.74
CA LYS A 8 -14.40 -0.05 6.33
C LYS A 8 -14.35 1.49 6.43
N ARG A 9 -13.14 2.08 6.43
CA ARG A 9 -12.93 3.54 6.51
C ARG A 9 -12.77 4.19 5.12
N ILE A 10 -12.66 3.39 4.06
CA ILE A 10 -12.39 3.86 2.70
C ILE A 10 -13.70 3.96 1.93
N ASN A 11 -14.02 5.16 1.45
CA ASN A 11 -15.21 5.41 0.63
C ASN A 11 -14.91 5.24 -0.87
N GLU A 12 -15.95 5.21 -1.69
CA GLU A 12 -15.84 5.13 -3.15
C GLU A 12 -15.04 6.29 -3.76
N GLU A 13 -15.16 7.47 -3.18
CA GLU A 13 -14.49 8.71 -3.60
C GLU A 13 -13.02 8.81 -3.16
N ASP A 14 -12.59 7.95 -2.24
CA ASP A 14 -11.22 7.91 -1.75
C ASP A 14 -10.29 7.19 -2.72
N TRP A 15 -9.06 7.68 -2.81
CA TRP A 15 -8.00 7.07 -3.61
C TRP A 15 -7.30 5.97 -2.84
N VAL A 16 -7.02 4.87 -3.52
CA VAL A 16 -6.24 3.75 -2.97
C VAL A 16 -4.99 3.55 -3.82
N LEU A 17 -3.84 3.76 -3.20
CA LEU A 17 -2.53 3.54 -3.82
C LEU A 17 -1.86 2.33 -3.21
N CYS A 18 -1.37 1.43 -4.06
CA CYS A 18 -0.86 0.12 -3.64
C CYS A 18 0.52 -0.19 -4.24
N SER A 19 1.26 -1.07 -3.57
CA SER A 19 2.40 -1.75 -4.18
C SER A 19 1.98 -2.69 -5.31
N TRP A 20 2.92 -3.47 -5.85
CA TRP A 20 2.67 -4.54 -6.82
C TRP A 20 1.67 -5.60 -6.34
N ARG A 21 1.46 -5.72 -5.02
CA ARG A 21 0.50 -6.65 -4.42
C ARG A 21 -0.85 -5.95 -4.20
N SER A 22 -1.55 -5.66 -5.31
CA SER A 22 -2.73 -4.77 -5.32
C SER A 22 -4.08 -5.45 -5.57
N HIS A 23 -4.12 -6.76 -5.82
CA HIS A 23 -5.33 -7.44 -6.32
C HIS A 23 -6.52 -7.34 -5.36
N TYR A 24 -6.28 -7.55 -4.07
CA TYR A 24 -7.35 -7.49 -3.07
C TYR A 24 -7.84 -6.06 -2.85
N GLN A 25 -6.97 -5.05 -2.93
CA GLN A 25 -7.40 -3.65 -2.89
C GLN A 25 -8.26 -3.28 -4.10
N CYS A 26 -7.92 -3.78 -5.29
CA CYS A 26 -8.76 -3.60 -6.48
C CYS A 26 -10.16 -4.18 -6.26
N LEU A 27 -10.25 -5.42 -5.76
CA LEU A 27 -11.54 -6.06 -5.47
C LEU A 27 -12.33 -5.29 -4.40
N LEU A 28 -11.69 -4.89 -3.31
CA LEU A 28 -12.33 -4.15 -2.22
C LEU A 28 -12.75 -2.73 -2.63
N LYS A 29 -12.09 -2.11 -3.62
CA LYS A 29 -12.53 -0.86 -4.26
C LYS A 29 -13.63 -1.04 -5.31
N GLY A 30 -14.08 -2.27 -5.54
CA GLY A 30 -15.20 -2.57 -6.44
C GLY A 30 -14.81 -2.87 -7.88
N VAL A 31 -13.52 -3.03 -8.20
CA VAL A 31 -13.10 -3.42 -9.56
C VAL A 31 -13.72 -4.79 -9.90
N PRO A 32 -14.45 -4.93 -11.02
CA PRO A 32 -15.09 -6.19 -11.38
C PRO A 32 -14.08 -7.33 -11.48
N LYS A 33 -14.39 -8.45 -10.82
CA LYS A 33 -13.50 -9.63 -10.77
C LYS A 33 -13.04 -10.10 -12.15
N GLU A 34 -13.91 -10.06 -13.14
CA GLU A 34 -13.61 -10.52 -14.50
C GLU A 34 -12.65 -9.57 -15.22
N ARG A 35 -12.81 -8.25 -15.01
CA ARG A 35 -11.89 -7.24 -15.54
C ARG A 35 -10.50 -7.40 -14.92
N LEU A 36 -10.46 -7.52 -13.58
CA LEU A 36 -9.21 -7.73 -12.85
C LEU A 36 -8.49 -9.00 -13.30
N LYS A 37 -9.21 -10.11 -13.41
CA LYS A 37 -8.67 -11.39 -13.90
C LYS A 37 -8.12 -11.27 -15.33
N SER A 38 -8.86 -10.63 -16.23
CA SER A 38 -8.43 -10.41 -17.61
C SER A 38 -7.14 -9.58 -17.67
N ASP A 39 -7.04 -8.52 -16.88
CA ASP A 39 -5.84 -7.67 -16.82
C ASP A 39 -4.62 -8.42 -16.27
N ILE A 40 -4.81 -9.26 -15.24
CA ILE A 40 -3.76 -10.13 -14.68
C ILE A 40 -3.25 -11.09 -15.75
N LEU A 41 -4.15 -11.78 -16.47
CA LEU A 41 -3.80 -12.72 -17.53
C LEU A 41 -3.12 -12.04 -18.73
N ALA A 42 -3.40 -10.76 -18.96
CA ALA A 42 -2.74 -9.93 -19.96
C ALA A 42 -1.39 -9.34 -19.48
N GLY A 43 -0.85 -9.80 -18.36
CA GLY A 43 0.49 -9.42 -17.88
C GLY A 43 0.54 -8.10 -17.08
N ARG A 44 -0.60 -7.50 -16.71
CA ARG A 44 -0.65 -6.23 -15.96
C ARG A 44 -0.67 -6.41 -14.44
N SER A 45 -0.44 -7.63 -13.95
CA SER A 45 -0.63 -8.04 -12.55
C SER A 45 0.06 -7.14 -11.51
N ILE A 46 1.21 -6.53 -11.85
CA ILE A 46 2.03 -5.70 -10.95
C ILE A 46 1.83 -4.18 -11.12
N SER A 47 0.99 -3.76 -12.07
CA SER A 47 0.83 -2.34 -12.47
C SER A 47 -0.63 -1.96 -12.73
N LEU A 48 -1.55 -2.60 -12.00
CA LEU A 48 -2.99 -2.39 -12.10
C LEU A 48 -3.40 -0.96 -11.73
N CYS A 49 -3.90 -0.22 -12.71
CA CYS A 49 -4.42 1.13 -12.53
C CYS A 49 -5.85 1.22 -13.05
N TYR A 50 -6.78 1.58 -12.16
CA TYR A 50 -8.21 1.70 -12.45
C TYR A 50 -8.72 3.08 -12.03
N LYS A 51 -8.61 4.05 -12.94
CA LYS A 51 -8.99 5.44 -12.69
C LYS A 51 -10.45 5.59 -12.25
N ASP A 52 -11.36 4.86 -12.89
CA ASP A 52 -12.80 4.87 -12.58
C ASP A 52 -13.10 4.41 -11.15
N TYR A 53 -12.18 3.63 -10.56
CA TYR A 53 -12.27 3.10 -9.19
C TYR A 53 -11.29 3.79 -8.23
N ARG A 54 -10.57 4.82 -8.70
CA ARG A 54 -9.55 5.56 -7.95
C ARG A 54 -8.46 4.67 -7.37
N VAL A 55 -8.05 3.63 -8.12
CA VAL A 55 -6.96 2.72 -7.75
C VAL A 55 -5.74 2.96 -8.62
N VAL A 56 -4.57 3.09 -8.00
CA VAL A 56 -3.28 3.16 -8.68
C VAL A 56 -2.31 2.20 -8.00
N SER A 57 -1.66 1.32 -8.77
CA SER A 57 -0.58 0.48 -8.24
C SER A 57 0.69 0.59 -9.05
N SER A 58 1.84 0.34 -8.41
CA SER A 58 3.14 0.36 -9.07
C SER A 58 3.98 -0.86 -8.72
N GLY A 59 4.66 -1.40 -9.73
CA GLY A 59 5.70 -2.41 -9.60
C GLY A 59 6.98 -1.89 -8.92
N ILE A 60 7.16 -0.57 -8.89
CA ILE A 60 8.35 0.09 -8.35
C ILE A 60 8.15 0.31 -6.85
N VAL A 61 9.05 -0.28 -6.05
CA VAL A 61 9.12 -0.04 -4.60
C VAL A 61 9.25 1.47 -4.35
N THR A 62 8.56 2.00 -3.35
CA THR A 62 8.38 3.44 -3.06
C THR A 62 7.65 4.27 -4.13
N GLY A 63 7.42 3.76 -5.35
CA GLY A 63 6.94 4.54 -6.48
C GLY A 63 5.56 5.17 -6.28
N VAL A 64 4.68 4.53 -5.50
CA VAL A 64 3.34 5.07 -5.21
C VAL A 64 3.31 6.15 -4.13
N LEU A 65 4.34 6.23 -3.27
CA LEU A 65 4.36 7.18 -2.15
C LEU A 65 4.32 8.65 -2.62
N PRO A 66 5.21 9.13 -3.51
CA PRO A 66 5.15 10.51 -3.97
C PRO A 66 3.90 10.79 -4.81
N ILE A 67 3.37 9.79 -5.53
CA ILE A 67 2.11 9.92 -6.27
C ILE A 67 0.95 10.14 -5.30
N ALA A 68 0.89 9.38 -4.21
CA ALA A 68 -0.13 9.51 -3.17
C ALA A 68 -0.10 10.91 -2.54
N VAL A 69 1.11 11.40 -2.19
CA VAL A 69 1.31 12.75 -1.66
C VAL A 69 0.85 13.81 -2.66
N GLY A 70 1.15 13.64 -3.95
CA GLY A 70 0.70 14.55 -5.02
C GLY A 70 -0.82 14.61 -5.15
N ILE A 71 -1.50 13.46 -5.12
CA ILE A 71 -2.96 13.38 -5.16
C ILE A 71 -3.56 14.06 -3.91
N ALA A 72 -3.02 13.77 -2.73
CA ALA A 72 -3.50 14.37 -1.48
C ALA A 72 -3.32 15.90 -1.48
N LEU A 73 -2.21 16.39 -2.03
CA LEU A 73 -1.95 17.82 -2.21
C LEU A 73 -2.96 18.47 -3.16
N ASP A 74 -3.30 17.83 -4.28
CA ASP A 74 -4.32 18.32 -5.23
C ASP A 74 -5.71 18.37 -4.58
N ILE A 75 -6.12 17.31 -3.88
CA ILE A 75 -7.37 17.26 -3.12
C ILE A 75 -7.46 18.44 -2.16
N LYS A 76 -6.39 18.66 -1.37
CA LYS A 76 -6.34 19.77 -0.42
C LYS A 76 -6.47 21.13 -1.11
N ARG A 77 -5.75 21.33 -2.22
CA ARG A 77 -5.77 22.59 -2.99
C ARG A 77 -7.17 22.90 -3.55
N ARG A 78 -7.93 21.87 -3.91
CA ARG A 78 -9.30 22.01 -4.42
C ARG A 78 -10.37 22.09 -3.33
N GLY A 79 -9.99 21.98 -2.06
CA GLY A 79 -10.96 21.91 -0.95
C GLY A 79 -11.81 20.62 -0.98
N GLY A 80 -11.28 19.54 -1.57
CA GLY A 80 -11.95 18.25 -1.64
C GLY A 80 -12.08 17.60 -0.25
N LYS A 81 -13.08 16.72 -0.12
CA LYS A 81 -13.36 15.97 1.12
C LYS A 81 -12.87 14.52 1.08
N ASN A 82 -12.44 14.05 -0.08
CA ASN A 82 -11.90 12.71 -0.24
C ASN A 82 -10.49 12.60 0.38
N LYS A 83 -10.06 11.37 0.63
CA LYS A 83 -8.76 11.03 1.20
C LYS A 83 -7.97 10.12 0.28
N VAL A 84 -6.68 10.03 0.56
CA VAL A 84 -5.76 9.09 -0.07
C VAL A 84 -5.34 8.03 0.96
N TYR A 85 -5.50 6.76 0.62
CA TYR A 85 -5.01 5.63 1.40
C TYR A 85 -3.84 5.00 0.65
N CYS A 86 -2.65 5.03 1.23
CA CYS A 86 -1.42 4.55 0.60
C CYS A 86 -0.87 3.34 1.34
N PHE A 87 -0.96 2.17 0.70
CA PHE A 87 -0.46 0.90 1.21
C PHE A 87 1.01 0.71 0.86
N MET A 88 1.81 0.31 1.85
CA MET A 88 3.23 -0.01 1.71
C MET A 88 3.60 -1.21 2.60
N GLY A 89 4.63 -1.95 2.21
CA GLY A 89 5.17 -3.02 3.05
C GLY A 89 6.09 -2.49 4.15
N ASP A 90 6.30 -3.30 5.19
CA ASP A 90 7.28 -3.10 6.27
C ASP A 90 8.65 -2.63 5.78
N MET A 91 9.28 -3.36 4.84
CA MET A 91 10.58 -2.98 4.27
C MET A 91 10.54 -1.61 3.59
N THR A 92 9.43 -1.27 2.94
CA THR A 92 9.26 0.02 2.26
C THR A 92 9.11 1.16 3.27
N SER A 93 8.47 0.89 4.42
CA SER A 93 8.16 1.90 5.42
C SER A 93 9.40 2.50 6.10
N GLU A 94 10.51 1.76 6.10
CA GLU A 94 11.80 2.21 6.63
C GLU A 94 12.66 2.96 5.60
N SER A 95 12.19 3.08 4.35
CA SER A 95 12.91 3.80 3.30
C SER A 95 12.87 5.33 3.50
N GLY A 96 13.90 6.02 3.01
CA GLY A 96 13.96 7.49 3.04
C GLY A 96 12.77 8.16 2.35
N VAL A 97 12.28 7.58 1.24
CA VAL A 97 11.10 8.09 0.52
C VAL A 97 9.85 8.03 1.38
N ALA A 98 9.63 6.94 2.13
CA ALA A 98 8.51 6.82 3.06
C ALA A 98 8.61 7.87 4.17
N HIS A 99 9.79 8.02 4.77
CA HIS A 99 10.03 9.03 5.79
C HIS A 99 9.74 10.46 5.29
N GLU A 100 10.24 10.84 4.12
CA GLU A 100 9.99 12.16 3.54
C GLU A 100 8.51 12.40 3.21
N CYS A 101 7.84 11.41 2.61
CA CYS A 101 6.42 11.51 2.24
C CYS A 101 5.52 11.66 3.46
N ILE A 102 5.77 10.88 4.52
CA ILE A 102 5.00 10.94 5.77
C ILE A 102 5.25 12.30 6.46
N LYS A 103 6.52 12.68 6.63
CA LYS A 103 6.91 13.96 7.25
C LYS A 103 6.29 15.16 6.52
N TYR A 104 6.34 15.18 5.18
CA TYR A 104 5.73 16.24 4.39
C TYR A 104 4.21 16.28 4.57
N SER A 105 3.57 15.12 4.51
CA SER A 105 2.10 14.99 4.62
C SER A 105 1.58 15.48 5.97
N VAL A 106 2.22 15.11 7.06
CA VAL A 106 1.89 15.55 8.42
C VAL A 106 2.03 17.07 8.54
N ASN A 107 3.20 17.62 8.17
CA ASN A 107 3.48 19.05 8.30
C ASN A 107 2.58 19.92 7.42
N LYS A 108 2.17 19.39 6.26
CA LYS A 108 1.24 20.06 5.37
C LYS A 108 -0.20 19.70 5.63
N LYS A 109 -0.53 18.90 6.65
CA LYS A 109 -1.88 18.44 6.98
C LYS A 109 -2.64 17.96 5.74
N LEU A 110 -2.03 17.04 5.00
CA LEU A 110 -2.61 16.50 3.76
C LEU A 110 -3.67 15.44 4.08
N PRO A 111 -4.73 15.31 3.25
CA PRO A 111 -5.77 14.29 3.41
C PRO A 111 -5.27 12.91 2.94
N ILE A 112 -4.27 12.37 3.63
CA ILE A 112 -3.64 11.09 3.31
C ILE A 112 -3.45 10.25 4.58
N HIS A 113 -3.61 8.94 4.43
CA HIS A 113 -3.37 7.93 5.44
C HIS A 113 -2.49 6.82 4.86
N PHE A 114 -1.39 6.53 5.53
CA PHE A 114 -0.45 5.49 5.16
C PHE A 114 -0.75 4.20 5.93
N ILE A 115 -0.64 3.07 5.25
CA ILE A 115 -0.92 1.74 5.80
C ILE A 115 0.33 0.89 5.63
N VAL A 116 0.92 0.50 6.75
CA VAL A 116 2.10 -0.37 6.78
C VAL A 116 1.65 -1.82 6.99
N GLU A 117 1.97 -2.65 6.01
CA GLU A 117 1.68 -4.08 6.02
C GLU A 117 2.96 -4.87 6.34
N ASP A 118 3.03 -5.45 7.54
CA ASP A 118 4.19 -6.24 7.99
C ASP A 118 3.96 -7.74 7.84
N ASN A 119 4.79 -8.36 7.00
CA ASN A 119 4.89 -9.81 6.80
C ASN A 119 6.27 -10.36 7.22
N ALA A 120 7.06 -9.54 7.90
CA ALA A 120 8.42 -9.70 8.38
C ALA A 120 9.52 -9.84 7.31
N LYS A 121 9.22 -9.78 6.01
CA LYS A 121 10.22 -9.98 4.96
C LYS A 121 9.90 -9.31 3.63
N SER A 122 10.96 -8.88 2.94
CA SER A 122 10.91 -8.51 1.52
C SER A 122 11.49 -9.64 0.68
N VAL A 123 10.65 -10.32 -0.11
CA VAL A 123 11.03 -11.51 -0.90
C VAL A 123 11.66 -12.60 -0.01
N CYS A 124 13.00 -12.70 0.02
CA CYS A 124 13.76 -13.67 0.81
C CYS A 124 14.49 -13.05 2.00
N THR A 125 14.39 -11.73 2.19
CA THR A 125 15.20 -11.01 3.17
C THR A 125 14.35 -10.58 4.36
N LEU A 126 14.79 -10.92 5.58
CA LEU A 126 14.12 -10.53 6.82
C LEU A 126 14.26 -9.03 7.05
N THR A 127 13.13 -8.35 7.26
CA THR A 127 13.09 -6.88 7.35
C THR A 127 13.88 -6.35 8.54
N ARG A 128 13.65 -6.94 9.72
CA ARG A 128 14.30 -6.53 10.99
C ARG A 128 15.83 -6.69 10.93
N GLU A 129 16.31 -7.82 10.41
CA GLU A 129 17.73 -8.08 10.21
C GLU A 129 18.35 -7.10 9.22
N THR A 130 17.66 -6.81 8.11
CA THR A 130 18.14 -5.86 7.08
C THR A 130 18.37 -4.46 7.65
N TRP A 131 17.47 -4.00 8.51
CA TRP A 131 17.56 -2.66 9.11
C TRP A 131 18.37 -2.63 10.41
N GLY A 132 18.76 -3.78 10.96
CA GLY A 132 19.39 -3.86 12.27
C GLY A 132 18.47 -3.38 13.40
N LEU A 133 17.17 -3.66 13.29
CA LEU A 133 16.14 -3.19 14.23
C LEU A 133 15.37 -4.37 14.82
N ASP A 134 15.18 -4.37 16.14
CA ASP A 134 14.25 -5.29 16.81
C ASP A 134 12.78 -4.89 16.58
N LYS A 135 12.54 -3.58 16.51
CA LYS A 135 11.22 -2.96 16.33
C LYS A 135 11.29 -1.94 15.19
N LEU A 136 10.36 -2.05 14.24
CA LEU A 136 10.28 -1.13 13.10
C LEU A 136 9.75 0.24 13.52
N THR A 137 10.04 1.28 12.73
CA THR A 137 9.71 2.69 13.04
C THR A 137 8.23 2.88 13.31
N TYR A 138 7.36 2.25 12.50
CA TYR A 138 5.91 2.35 12.62
C TYR A 138 5.25 1.14 13.29
N GLU A 139 6.04 0.25 13.91
CA GLU A 139 5.51 -0.97 14.52
C GLU A 139 4.55 -0.63 15.68
N GLY A 140 3.29 -1.01 15.50
CA GLY A 140 2.19 -0.72 16.44
C GLY A 140 1.53 0.65 16.27
N ALA A 141 1.88 1.42 15.23
CA ALA A 141 1.26 2.72 14.96
C ALA A 141 -0.25 2.59 14.65
N SER A 142 -1.05 3.48 15.24
CA SER A 142 -2.48 3.63 14.96
C SER A 142 -2.90 5.07 15.24
N ASP A 143 -2.43 5.99 14.40
CA ASP A 143 -2.68 7.42 14.53
C ASP A 143 -3.43 7.99 13.31
N GLU A 144 -3.52 9.31 13.21
CA GLU A 144 -4.24 9.99 12.12
C GLU A 144 -3.63 9.70 10.74
N TYR A 145 -2.31 9.52 10.65
CA TYR A 145 -1.57 9.41 9.39
C TYR A 145 -1.06 7.99 9.13
N VAL A 146 -0.84 7.16 10.15
CA VAL A 146 -0.25 5.83 9.97
C VAL A 146 -1.04 4.78 10.75
N THR A 147 -1.44 3.72 10.04
CA THR A 147 -1.88 2.46 10.64
C THR A 147 -0.90 1.36 10.27
N TYR A 148 -0.45 0.61 11.27
CA TYR A 148 0.36 -0.57 11.10
C TYR A 148 -0.46 -1.82 11.41
N TYR A 149 -0.28 -2.87 10.62
CA TYR A 149 -0.69 -4.20 11.02
C TYR A 149 0.29 -5.27 10.55
N ARG A 150 0.34 -6.36 11.32
CA ARG A 150 1.18 -7.52 11.05
C ARG A 150 0.32 -8.73 10.73
N TYR A 151 0.74 -9.51 9.75
CA TYR A 151 0.07 -10.74 9.33
C TYR A 151 1.08 -11.86 9.04
N ASP A 152 0.62 -13.10 9.16
CA ASP A 152 1.43 -14.30 8.91
C ASP A 152 1.26 -14.79 7.46
N LEU A 153 2.36 -15.29 6.90
CA LEU A 153 2.44 -15.90 5.57
C LEU A 153 2.28 -17.42 5.59
N SER A 154 2.10 -18.04 6.75
CA SER A 154 1.94 -19.49 6.93
C SER A 154 0.85 -20.09 6.06
N LYS A 155 -0.22 -19.33 5.78
CA LYS A 155 -1.33 -19.76 4.92
C LYS A 155 -1.14 -19.39 3.45
N TYR A 156 -0.59 -18.20 3.16
CA TYR A 156 -0.44 -17.70 1.79
C TYR A 156 0.92 -17.01 1.64
N PRO A 157 1.80 -17.52 0.74
CA PRO A 157 3.12 -16.95 0.57
C PRO A 157 3.05 -15.53 -0.01
N HIS A 158 3.96 -14.67 0.44
CA HIS A 158 4.05 -13.27 0.01
C HIS A 158 4.42 -13.13 -1.48
N ALA A 159 5.28 -14.02 -1.98
CA ALA A 159 5.73 -14.09 -3.37
C ALA A 159 6.04 -15.56 -3.72
N GLY A 160 5.93 -15.90 -5.01
CA GLY A 160 6.13 -17.26 -5.51
C GLY A 160 4.89 -18.16 -5.40
N SER A 161 5.02 -19.40 -5.89
CA SER A 161 3.94 -20.41 -5.89
C SER A 161 3.92 -21.28 -4.63
N GLY A 162 4.70 -20.92 -3.60
CA GLY A 162 5.05 -21.82 -2.49
C GLY A 162 6.19 -22.79 -2.82
N ALA A 163 6.60 -22.87 -4.10
CA ALA A 163 7.85 -23.49 -4.53
C ALA A 163 8.83 -22.39 -4.98
N ARG A 164 10.13 -22.61 -4.75
CA ARG A 164 11.19 -21.72 -5.26
C ARG A 164 11.24 -21.87 -6.78
N ILE A 165 10.84 -20.82 -7.49
CA ILE A 165 11.01 -20.71 -8.94
C ILE A 165 12.15 -19.71 -9.15
N GLN A 166 13.32 -20.18 -9.61
CA GLN A 166 14.37 -19.29 -10.08
C GLN A 166 13.97 -18.75 -11.46
N PHE A 167 14.10 -17.44 -11.63
CA PHE A 167 14.08 -16.79 -12.95
C PHE A 167 15.47 -16.85 -13.57
#